data_AF-A0A9E4N7W2-F1
#
_entry.id   AF-A0A9E4N7W2-F1
#
_cell.length_a   1.000
_cell.length_b   1.000
_cell.length_c   1.000
_cell.angle_alpha   90.00
_cell.angle_beta   90.00
_cell.angle_gamma   90.00
#
_symmetry.space_group_name_H-M   'P 1'
#
loop_
_entity.id
_entity.type
_entity.pdbx_description
1 polymer ?
#
loop_
_entity_poly.entity_id
_entity_poly.type
_entity_poly.pdbx_seq_one_letter_code
_entity_poly.pdbx_strand_id
1 'polypeptide(L)'
;MQYTIDFLLIYLIPILLVWVIYILHSRRKSKKNLALKTEEFEAGLTEPASLHPLIDPAKCMGCGTCVKACPEQANHPVLGLIDNKAELIAPTNCIGHGACKTACPFDAITLVFGTERRGVDIPLLDNFQTSMPGIYIAGELGGMGLIRNAIVQGTKAMDQILEALKSEGSAPLDLLIVGAGPAGFCASLRAMEKKLKYKTVEQESLGGTVFQFPRGKLVMTAPVKLPVVGEVKFTETTKEKLLEFWQDVEQKTGVQISYHERVEKITANPAGGYDVKTNKDTYHTRMVLLAIGRRGTPRKLGVPGEDLSKITYRLIDPE
;
A
#
# COMPACT_ATOMS: atom_id res chain seq x y z
N MET A 1 -44.68 -43.92 17.01
CA MET A 1 -44.57 -42.54 17.50
C MET A 1 -43.49 -42.37 18.57
N GLN A 2 -43.32 -43.33 19.50
CA GLN A 2 -42.23 -43.30 20.50
C GLN A 2 -40.82 -43.37 19.87
N TYR A 3 -40.57 -44.34 18.99
CA TYR A 3 -39.26 -44.53 18.33
C TYR A 3 -38.79 -43.32 17.51
N THR A 4 -39.70 -42.60 16.85
CA THR A 4 -39.39 -41.38 16.09
C THR A 4 -38.97 -40.21 16.97
N ILE A 5 -39.46 -40.15 18.22
CA ILE A 5 -39.09 -39.10 19.20
C ILE A 5 -37.69 -39.39 19.77
N ASP A 6 -37.36 -40.65 20.01
CA ASP A 6 -36.04 -41.06 20.53
C ASP A 6 -34.92 -40.75 19.53
N PHE A 7 -35.12 -41.02 18.23
CA PHE A 7 -34.16 -40.65 17.19
C PHE A 7 -34.01 -39.12 17.06
N LEU A 8 -35.11 -38.36 17.18
CA LEU A 8 -35.07 -36.90 17.10
C LEU A 8 -34.25 -36.30 18.25
N LEU A 9 -34.41 -36.82 19.47
CA LEU A 9 -33.67 -36.39 20.66
C LEU A 9 -32.18 -36.71 20.57
N ILE A 10 -31.82 -37.88 20.03
CA ILE A 10 -30.42 -38.28 19.82
C ILE A 10 -29.67 -37.31 18.89
N TYR A 11 -30.33 -36.74 17.88
CA TYR A 11 -29.71 -35.75 16.99
C TYR A 11 -29.86 -34.30 17.49
N LEU A 12 -30.99 -33.94 18.12
CA LEU A 12 -31.22 -32.58 18.60
C LEU A 12 -30.35 -32.20 19.80
N ILE A 13 -30.10 -33.12 20.74
CA ILE A 13 -29.31 -32.82 21.95
C ILE A 13 -27.86 -32.44 21.59
N PRO A 14 -27.12 -33.18 20.74
CA PRO A 14 -25.79 -32.78 20.29
C PRO A 14 -25.80 -31.46 19.50
N ILE A 15 -26.79 -31.25 18.63
CA ILE A 15 -26.92 -30.00 17.85
C ILE A 15 -27.13 -28.80 18.78
N LEU A 16 -28.05 -28.92 19.75
CA LEU A 16 -28.30 -27.88 20.76
C LEU A 16 -27.06 -27.63 21.61
N LEU A 17 -26.36 -28.69 22.03
CA LEU A 17 -25.14 -28.56 22.83
C LEU A 17 -24.04 -27.83 22.05
N VAL A 18 -23.79 -28.20 20.80
CA VAL A 18 -22.84 -27.50 19.91
C VAL A 18 -23.27 -26.04 19.70
N TRP A 19 -24.56 -25.79 19.50
CA TRP A 19 -25.09 -24.45 19.28
C TRP A 19 -24.95 -23.56 20.53
N VAL A 20 -25.25 -24.08 21.71
CA VAL A 20 -25.07 -23.38 22.99
C VAL A 20 -23.59 -23.08 23.24
N ILE A 21 -22.69 -24.06 23.03
CA ILE A 21 -21.24 -23.85 23.16
C ILE A 21 -20.77 -22.77 22.18
N TYR A 22 -21.23 -22.82 20.92
CA TYR A 22 -20.92 -21.82 19.91
C TYR A 22 -21.38 -20.43 20.32
N ILE A 23 -22.62 -20.27 20.81
CA ILE A 23 -23.15 -18.99 21.29
C ILE A 23 -22.34 -18.46 22.47
N LEU A 24 -22.05 -19.31 23.47
CA LEU A 24 -21.26 -18.90 24.64
C LEU A 24 -19.84 -18.47 24.23
N HIS A 25 -19.21 -19.23 23.33
CA HIS A 25 -17.88 -18.90 22.82
C HIS A 25 -17.89 -17.60 22.02
N SER A 26 -18.86 -17.43 21.11
CA SER A 26 -19.03 -16.21 20.31
C SER A 26 -19.28 -14.99 21.19
N ARG A 27 -20.17 -15.10 22.19
CA ARG A 27 -20.43 -14.02 23.16
C ARG A 27 -19.21 -13.64 23.97
N ARG A 28 -18.43 -14.62 24.46
CA ARG A 28 -17.17 -14.35 25.17
C ARG A 28 -16.17 -13.61 24.28
N LYS A 29 -16.02 -14.05 23.04
CA LYS A 29 -15.12 -13.40 22.07
C LYS A 29 -15.57 -11.99 21.70
N SER A 30 -16.87 -11.79 21.47
CA SER A 30 -17.48 -10.48 21.23
C SER A 30 -17.19 -9.52 22.38
N LYS A 31 -17.42 -9.95 23.63
CA LYS A 31 -17.13 -9.13 24.82
C LYS A 31 -15.66 -8.73 24.92
N LYS A 32 -14.72 -9.65 24.67
CA LYS A 32 -13.28 -9.35 24.68
C LYS A 32 -12.91 -8.33 23.61
N ASN A 33 -13.42 -8.49 22.39
CA ASN A 33 -13.16 -7.59 21.27
C ASN A 33 -13.75 -6.20 21.51
N LEU A 34 -14.95 -6.13 22.11
CA LEU A 34 -15.60 -4.88 22.48
C LEU A 34 -14.81 -4.15 23.57
N ALA A 35 -14.29 -4.86 24.58
CA ALA A 35 -13.45 -4.28 25.61
C ALA A 35 -12.18 -3.65 25.01
N LEU A 36 -11.47 -4.37 24.15
CA LEU A 36 -10.29 -3.84 23.45
C LEU A 36 -10.61 -2.61 22.60
N LYS A 37 -11.71 -2.66 21.84
CA LYS A 37 -12.15 -1.52 21.02
C LYS A 37 -12.46 -0.29 21.88
N THR A 38 -13.06 -0.50 23.05
CA THR A 38 -13.40 0.58 23.98
C THR A 38 -12.13 1.19 24.60
N GLU A 39 -11.18 0.36 25.01
CA GLU A 39 -9.88 0.79 25.53
C GLU A 39 -9.10 1.64 24.51
N GLU A 40 -9.00 1.19 23.26
CA GLU A 40 -8.35 1.94 22.17
C GLU A 40 -9.09 3.27 21.89
N PHE A 41 -10.42 3.27 21.99
CA PHE A 41 -11.22 4.47 21.82
C PHE A 41 -10.98 5.49 22.94
N GLU A 42 -10.94 5.04 24.19
CA GLU A 42 -10.62 5.86 25.36
C GLU A 42 -9.19 6.40 25.31
N ALA A 43 -8.25 5.63 24.74
CA ALA A 43 -6.87 6.07 24.48
C ALA A 43 -6.74 7.04 23.29
N GLY A 44 -7.84 7.34 22.58
CA GLY A 44 -7.83 8.21 21.40
C GLY A 44 -7.18 7.57 20.16
N LEU A 45 -6.94 6.26 20.18
CA LEU A 45 -6.33 5.47 19.10
C LEU A 45 -7.40 4.98 18.12
N THR A 46 -8.30 5.87 17.71
CA THR A 46 -9.50 5.52 16.94
C THR A 46 -9.29 5.51 15.44
N GLU A 47 -8.25 6.18 14.96
CA GLU A 47 -8.04 6.43 13.54
C GLU A 47 -6.73 5.83 13.03
N PRO A 48 -6.77 4.97 12.00
CA PRO A 48 -5.58 4.44 11.35
C PRO A 48 -4.86 5.54 10.56
N ALA A 49 -3.52 5.49 10.56
CA ALA A 49 -2.70 6.44 9.82
C ALA A 49 -2.61 6.13 8.31
N SER A 50 -3.09 4.97 7.86
CA SER A 50 -2.91 4.45 6.50
C SER A 50 -4.23 4.00 5.85
N LEU A 51 -4.10 3.29 4.72
CA LEU A 51 -5.20 2.50 4.14
C LEU A 51 -5.81 1.61 5.21
N HIS A 52 -7.13 1.55 5.27
CA HIS A 52 -7.82 0.69 6.23
C HIS A 52 -9.20 0.26 5.71
N PRO A 53 -9.74 -0.85 6.25
CA PRO A 53 -11.06 -1.33 5.86
C PRO A 53 -12.17 -0.52 6.51
N LEU A 54 -13.07 0.02 5.69
CA LEU A 54 -14.43 0.40 6.08
C LEU A 54 -15.33 -0.81 5.86
N ILE A 55 -15.98 -1.29 6.91
CA ILE A 55 -16.79 -2.52 6.87
C ILE A 55 -18.27 -2.14 6.89
N ASP A 56 -19.02 -2.59 5.88
CA ASP A 56 -20.45 -2.41 5.79
C ASP A 56 -21.16 -3.50 6.65
N PRO A 57 -21.80 -3.12 7.78
CA PRO A 57 -22.46 -4.08 8.65
C PRO A 57 -23.69 -4.74 8.00
N ALA A 58 -24.31 -4.12 6.99
CA ALA A 58 -25.44 -4.71 6.28
C ALA A 58 -25.00 -5.88 5.39
N LYS A 59 -23.83 -5.78 4.76
CA LYS A 59 -23.24 -6.85 3.92
C LYS A 59 -22.44 -7.88 4.71
N CYS A 60 -21.93 -7.50 5.89
CA CYS A 60 -21.07 -8.39 6.67
C CYS A 60 -21.84 -9.55 7.30
N MET A 61 -21.53 -10.79 6.92
CA MET A 61 -22.14 -11.99 7.52
C MET A 61 -21.39 -12.55 8.74
N GLY A 62 -20.31 -11.91 9.18
CA GLY A 62 -19.60 -12.32 10.40
C GLY A 62 -18.75 -13.58 10.31
N CYS A 63 -18.42 -14.07 9.10
CA CYS A 63 -17.65 -15.31 8.91
C CYS A 63 -16.21 -15.26 9.48
N GLY A 64 -15.66 -14.07 9.73
CA GLY A 64 -14.34 -13.87 10.33
C GLY A 64 -13.16 -14.16 9.41
N THR A 65 -13.37 -14.40 8.11
CA THR A 65 -12.27 -14.64 7.15
C THR A 65 -11.31 -13.45 7.08
N CYS A 66 -11.82 -12.22 7.14
CA CYS A 66 -11.01 -11.01 7.15
C CYS A 66 -10.08 -10.91 8.38
N VAL A 67 -10.54 -11.36 9.55
CA VAL A 67 -9.75 -11.39 10.80
C VAL A 67 -8.59 -12.37 10.66
N LYS A 68 -8.87 -13.57 10.11
CA LYS A 68 -7.84 -14.60 9.89
C LYS A 68 -6.85 -14.24 8.78
N ALA A 69 -7.30 -13.49 7.77
CA ALA A 69 -6.47 -13.08 6.64
C ALA A 69 -5.54 -11.91 6.94
N CYS A 70 -5.72 -11.21 8.07
CA CYS A 70 -4.85 -10.11 8.45
C CYS A 70 -3.48 -10.65 8.90
N PRO A 71 -2.36 -10.31 8.19
CA PRO A 71 -1.03 -10.80 8.54
C PRO A 71 -0.58 -10.35 9.94
N GLU A 72 -1.06 -9.17 10.35
CA GLU A 72 -0.71 -8.54 11.61
C GLU A 72 -1.33 -9.23 12.83
N GLN A 73 -2.41 -9.98 12.63
CA GLN A 73 -3.19 -10.58 13.72
C GLN A 73 -2.36 -11.57 14.57
N ALA A 74 -1.23 -12.07 14.05
CA ALA A 74 -0.28 -12.91 14.77
C ALA A 74 0.53 -12.14 15.82
N ASN A 75 0.82 -10.86 15.58
CA ASN A 75 1.64 -10.01 16.45
C ASN A 75 0.78 -9.08 17.30
N HIS A 76 -0.25 -8.47 16.70
CA HIS A 76 -1.13 -7.53 17.38
C HIS A 76 -2.55 -7.57 16.80
N PRO A 77 -3.59 -7.37 17.63
CA PRO A 77 -4.97 -7.33 17.15
C PRO A 77 -5.17 -6.13 16.21
N VAL A 78 -5.95 -6.35 15.15
CA VAL A 78 -6.39 -5.27 14.23
C VAL A 78 -7.90 -5.37 14.02
N LEU A 79 -8.35 -6.54 13.57
CA LEU A 79 -9.76 -6.83 13.31
C LEU A 79 -10.32 -7.79 14.37
N GLY A 80 -11.60 -7.65 14.68
CA GLY A 80 -12.34 -8.53 15.57
C GLY A 80 -13.76 -8.75 15.10
N LEU A 81 -14.44 -9.75 15.69
CA LEU A 81 -15.87 -9.94 15.53
C LEU A 81 -16.58 -9.44 16.78
N ILE A 82 -17.48 -8.49 16.63
CA ILE A 82 -18.39 -7.99 17.67
C ILE A 82 -19.80 -8.26 17.17
N ASP A 83 -20.58 -9.02 17.94
CA ASP A 83 -21.96 -9.39 17.62
C ASP A 83 -22.17 -9.94 16.20
N ASN A 84 -21.25 -10.83 15.79
CA ASN A 84 -21.16 -11.41 14.44
C ASN A 84 -20.98 -10.39 13.30
N LYS A 85 -20.40 -9.22 13.59
CA LYS A 85 -19.96 -8.26 12.59
C LYS A 85 -18.46 -8.02 12.74
N ALA A 86 -17.78 -7.91 11.61
CA ALA A 86 -16.37 -7.60 11.60
C ALA A 86 -16.17 -6.10 11.86
N GLU A 87 -15.26 -5.77 12.76
CA GLU A 87 -14.96 -4.40 13.15
C GLU A 87 -13.45 -4.22 13.35
N LEU A 88 -12.96 -2.99 13.15
CA LEU A 88 -11.63 -2.58 13.58
C LEU A 88 -11.65 -2.42 15.10
N ILE A 89 -10.94 -3.30 15.80
CA ILE A 89 -10.85 -3.28 17.27
C ILE A 89 -9.62 -2.53 17.77
N ALA A 90 -8.56 -2.46 16.96
CA ALA A 90 -7.38 -1.63 17.22
C ALA A 90 -6.97 -0.99 15.89
N PRO A 91 -7.60 0.13 15.51
CA PRO A 91 -7.43 0.74 14.19
C PRO A 91 -5.99 1.18 13.90
N THR A 92 -5.29 1.71 14.90
CA THR A 92 -3.90 2.22 14.78
C THR A 92 -2.88 1.15 14.43
N ASN A 93 -3.17 -0.11 14.77
CA ASN A 93 -2.36 -1.28 14.40
C ASN A 93 -2.55 -1.69 12.93
N CYS A 94 -3.51 -1.12 12.21
CA CYS A 94 -3.72 -1.40 10.80
C CYS A 94 -2.64 -0.72 9.95
N ILE A 95 -1.82 -1.52 9.26
CA ILE A 95 -0.78 -0.99 8.36
C ILE A 95 -1.17 -1.00 6.87
N GLY A 96 -2.42 -1.37 6.55
CA GLY A 96 -2.97 -1.18 5.21
C GLY A 96 -2.60 -2.22 4.14
N HIS A 97 -2.38 -3.49 4.51
CA HIS A 97 -2.13 -4.59 3.56
C HIS A 97 -3.22 -4.79 2.51
N GLY A 98 -4.48 -4.51 2.85
CA GLY A 98 -5.64 -4.80 2.00
C GLY A 98 -6.07 -6.28 1.96
N ALA A 99 -5.37 -7.18 2.66
CA ALA A 99 -5.67 -8.62 2.68
C ALA A 99 -7.10 -8.94 3.13
N CYS A 100 -7.65 -8.15 4.06
CA CYS A 100 -9.03 -8.30 4.54
C CYS A 100 -10.07 -8.09 3.44
N LYS A 101 -9.87 -7.11 2.54
CA LYS A 101 -10.76 -6.84 1.40
C LYS A 101 -10.76 -8.02 0.45
N THR A 102 -9.57 -8.48 0.03
CA THR A 102 -9.44 -9.61 -0.88
C THR A 102 -10.03 -10.90 -0.32
N ALA A 103 -9.93 -11.10 1.00
CA ALA A 103 -10.43 -12.29 1.66
C ALA A 103 -11.94 -12.25 1.99
N CYS A 104 -12.63 -11.12 1.77
CA CYS A 104 -14.04 -11.00 2.10
C CYS A 104 -14.92 -11.61 1.00
N PRO A 105 -15.64 -12.73 1.26
CA PRO A 105 -16.46 -13.36 0.23
C PRO A 105 -17.79 -12.64 -0.05
N PHE A 106 -18.19 -11.71 0.84
CA PHE A 106 -19.44 -10.96 0.74
C PHE A 106 -19.25 -9.53 0.23
N ASP A 107 -18.02 -9.19 -0.17
CA ASP A 107 -17.64 -7.85 -0.62
C ASP A 107 -18.06 -6.73 0.36
N ALA A 108 -18.10 -7.05 1.66
CA ALA A 108 -18.58 -6.17 2.72
C ALA A 108 -17.54 -5.13 3.17
N ILE A 109 -16.35 -5.15 2.59
CA ILE A 109 -15.24 -4.29 2.98
C ILE A 109 -14.93 -3.35 1.83
N THR A 110 -14.70 -2.08 2.11
CA THR A 110 -14.12 -1.12 1.17
C THR A 110 -12.83 -0.59 1.78
N LEU A 111 -11.80 -0.40 0.97
CA LEU A 111 -10.55 0.17 1.46
C LEU A 111 -10.62 1.69 1.29
N VAL A 112 -10.48 2.42 2.39
CA VAL A 112 -10.51 3.88 2.42
C VAL A 112 -9.18 4.43 2.92
N PHE A 113 -8.87 5.65 2.50
CA PHE A 113 -7.66 6.37 2.86
C PHE A 113 -7.98 7.55 3.75
N GLY A 114 -7.49 7.50 4.98
CA GLY A 114 -7.82 8.52 5.98
C GLY A 114 -9.28 8.44 6.43
N THR A 115 -9.68 9.35 7.29
CA THR A 115 -11.03 9.45 7.86
C THR A 115 -11.74 10.69 7.33
N GLU A 116 -13.03 10.88 7.61
CA GLU A 116 -13.74 12.13 7.30
C GLU A 116 -13.02 13.37 7.86
N ARG A 117 -12.30 13.20 8.99
CA ARG A 117 -11.53 14.26 9.65
C ARG A 117 -10.07 14.35 9.17
N ARG A 118 -9.54 13.27 8.61
CA ARG A 118 -8.12 13.11 8.24
C ARG A 118 -7.96 12.48 6.85
N GLY A 119 -8.76 12.92 5.89
CA GLY A 119 -8.72 12.43 4.51
C GLY A 119 -7.38 12.70 3.82
N VAL A 120 -7.06 11.90 2.81
CA VAL A 120 -5.93 12.14 1.90
C VAL A 120 -6.45 12.13 0.48
N ASP A 121 -6.22 13.22 -0.25
CA ASP A 121 -6.56 13.27 -1.67
C ASP A 121 -5.70 12.27 -2.44
N ILE A 122 -6.37 11.41 -3.20
CA ILE A 122 -5.74 10.44 -4.09
C ILE A 122 -6.23 10.72 -5.51
N PRO A 123 -5.36 10.59 -6.53
CA PRO A 123 -5.77 10.75 -7.90
C PRO A 123 -6.77 9.66 -8.29
N LEU A 124 -7.77 10.03 -9.09
CA LEU A 124 -8.61 9.05 -9.78
C LEU A 124 -7.77 8.38 -10.88
N LEU A 125 -7.68 7.06 -10.82
CA LEU A 125 -6.88 6.27 -11.76
C LEU A 125 -7.77 5.27 -12.49
N ASP A 126 -7.60 5.16 -13.79
CA ASP A 126 -8.11 4.06 -14.60
C ASP A 126 -6.93 3.22 -15.09
N ASN A 127 -6.82 1.96 -14.65
CA ASN A 127 -5.69 1.09 -14.97
C ASN A 127 -4.31 1.76 -14.76
N PHE A 128 -4.13 2.43 -13.61
CA PHE A 128 -2.96 3.22 -13.24
C PHE A 128 -2.75 4.51 -14.05
N GLN A 129 -3.54 4.77 -15.08
CA GLN A 129 -3.46 5.98 -15.89
C GLN A 129 -4.24 7.11 -15.21
N THR A 130 -3.69 8.32 -15.28
CA THR A 130 -4.34 9.54 -14.79
C THR A 130 -5.40 10.03 -15.79
N SER A 131 -6.08 11.13 -15.45
CA SER A 131 -6.93 11.85 -16.42
C SER A 131 -6.17 12.41 -17.63
N MET A 132 -4.82 12.43 -17.59
CA MET A 132 -3.95 12.76 -18.71
C MET A 132 -3.44 11.46 -19.37
N PRO A 133 -3.88 11.15 -20.61
CA PRO A 133 -3.46 9.93 -21.30
C PRO A 133 -1.94 9.82 -21.46
N GLY A 134 -1.37 8.66 -21.16
CA GLY A 134 0.08 8.45 -21.21
C GLY A 134 0.85 8.85 -19.94
N ILE A 135 0.18 9.43 -18.94
CA ILE A 135 0.74 9.62 -17.60
C ILE A 135 0.12 8.59 -16.66
N TYR A 136 0.98 7.81 -16.01
CA TYR A 136 0.63 6.74 -15.08
C TYR A 136 1.14 7.05 -13.67
N ILE A 137 0.48 6.49 -12.67
CA ILE A 137 0.83 6.63 -11.26
C ILE A 137 1.00 5.25 -10.63
N ALA A 138 2.07 5.05 -9.86
CA ALA A 138 2.28 3.85 -9.07
C ALA A 138 2.90 4.16 -7.71
N GLY A 139 2.71 3.23 -6.77
CA GLY A 139 3.24 3.32 -5.42
C GLY A 139 2.32 4.11 -4.49
N GLU A 140 2.92 4.75 -3.48
CA GLU A 140 2.17 5.39 -2.41
C GLU A 140 1.25 6.53 -2.90
N LEU A 141 1.57 7.14 -4.05
CA LEU A 141 0.76 8.18 -4.67
C LEU A 141 -0.62 7.64 -5.11
N GLY A 142 -0.71 6.37 -5.51
CA GLY A 142 -1.98 5.67 -5.80
C GLY A 142 -2.71 5.21 -4.54
N GLY A 143 -2.38 5.79 -3.39
CA GLY A 143 -2.96 5.48 -2.09
C GLY A 143 -2.21 4.38 -1.36
N MET A 144 -1.97 3.21 -1.94
CA MET A 144 -1.53 2.05 -1.13
C MET A 144 -0.08 2.17 -0.64
N GLY A 145 0.07 2.45 0.65
CA GLY A 145 1.33 2.28 1.37
C GLY A 145 1.74 0.80 1.46
N LEU A 146 2.95 0.55 1.95
CA LEU A 146 3.69 -0.72 2.00
C LEU A 146 4.62 -0.96 0.79
N ILE A 147 5.84 -1.40 1.08
CA ILE A 147 6.88 -1.69 0.07
C ILE A 147 6.40 -2.75 -0.93
N ARG A 148 5.81 -3.86 -0.46
CA ARG A 148 5.20 -4.88 -1.33
C ARG A 148 4.17 -4.30 -2.29
N ASN A 149 3.27 -3.45 -1.80
CA ASN A 149 2.23 -2.87 -2.64
C ASN A 149 2.84 -1.94 -3.69
N ALA A 150 3.81 -1.11 -3.30
CA ALA A 150 4.53 -0.25 -4.23
C ALA A 150 5.22 -1.05 -5.35
N ILE A 151 5.91 -2.13 -5.00
CA ILE A 151 6.56 -3.03 -5.97
C ILE A 151 5.53 -3.67 -6.92
N VAL A 152 4.45 -4.23 -6.37
CA VAL A 152 3.39 -4.88 -7.17
C VAL A 152 2.71 -3.88 -8.09
N GLN A 153 2.42 -2.67 -7.61
CA GLN A 153 1.85 -1.61 -8.43
C GLN A 153 2.82 -1.14 -9.52
N GLY A 154 4.11 -1.00 -9.23
CA GLY A 154 5.13 -0.66 -10.23
C GLY A 154 5.11 -1.66 -11.38
N THR A 155 5.08 -2.96 -11.09
CA THR A 155 4.98 -4.00 -12.13
C THR A 155 3.68 -3.93 -12.91
N LYS A 156 2.54 -3.80 -12.22
CA LYS A 156 1.23 -3.75 -12.89
C LYS A 156 1.05 -2.51 -13.76
N ALA A 157 1.51 -1.34 -13.30
CA ALA A 157 1.50 -0.11 -14.08
C ALA A 157 2.35 -0.27 -15.35
N MET A 158 3.52 -0.90 -15.24
CA MET A 158 4.35 -1.23 -16.39
C MET A 158 3.65 -2.16 -17.39
N ASP A 159 2.90 -3.16 -16.92
CA ASP A 159 2.14 -4.04 -17.82
C ASP A 159 1.06 -3.26 -18.60
N GLN A 160 0.42 -2.26 -17.99
CA GLN A 160 -0.52 -1.37 -18.68
C GLN A 160 0.18 -0.43 -19.68
N ILE A 161 1.33 0.14 -19.30
CA ILE A 161 2.17 0.96 -20.18
C ILE A 161 2.60 0.17 -21.41
N LEU A 162 3.04 -1.08 -21.23
CA LEU A 162 3.46 -1.95 -22.33
C LEU A 162 2.33 -2.24 -23.32
N GLU A 163 1.10 -2.43 -22.83
CA GLU A 163 -0.07 -2.58 -23.69
C GLU A 163 -0.34 -1.31 -24.49
N ALA A 164 -0.32 -0.16 -23.81
CA ALA A 164 -0.55 1.13 -24.45
C ALA A 164 0.56 1.50 -25.47
N LEU A 165 1.82 1.11 -25.22
CA LEU A 165 2.95 1.37 -26.12
C LEU A 165 2.85 0.64 -27.47
N LYS A 166 1.99 -0.38 -27.59
CA LYS A 166 1.70 -1.05 -28.87
C LYS A 166 1.00 -0.14 -29.88
N SER A 167 0.36 0.93 -29.42
CA SER A 167 -0.21 1.96 -30.30
C SER A 167 0.90 2.70 -31.07
N GLU A 168 0.56 3.31 -32.21
CA GLU A 168 1.51 4.11 -32.97
C GLU A 168 1.95 5.36 -32.19
N GLY A 169 3.23 5.71 -32.31
CA GLY A 169 3.85 6.87 -31.67
C GLY A 169 5.35 6.70 -31.60
N SER A 170 6.10 7.79 -31.78
CA SER A 170 7.56 7.77 -31.77
C SER A 170 8.08 8.93 -30.94
N ALA A 171 8.92 8.62 -29.96
CA ALA A 171 9.72 9.58 -29.23
C ALA A 171 11.10 8.94 -28.94
N PRO A 172 12.13 9.74 -28.58
CA PRO A 172 13.43 9.22 -28.18
C PRO A 172 13.36 8.21 -27.03
N LEU A 173 12.45 8.42 -26.09
CA LEU A 173 12.16 7.50 -24.98
C LEU A 173 10.74 6.94 -25.08
N ASP A 174 10.59 5.63 -24.91
CA ASP A 174 9.30 4.99 -24.72
C ASP A 174 8.67 5.38 -23.38
N LEU A 175 9.50 5.53 -22.34
CA LEU A 175 9.04 5.78 -20.97
C LEU A 175 10.04 6.60 -20.15
N LEU A 176 9.54 7.59 -19.42
CA LEU A 176 10.28 8.24 -18.34
C LEU A 176 9.67 7.88 -16.98
N ILE A 177 10.49 7.34 -16.08
CA ILE A 177 10.08 6.95 -14.72
C ILE A 177 10.58 8.00 -13.74
N VAL A 178 9.67 8.58 -12.96
CA VAL A 178 9.97 9.61 -11.97
C VAL A 178 9.95 9.01 -10.56
N GLY A 179 11.13 8.93 -9.94
CA GLY A 179 11.36 8.39 -8.61
C GLY A 179 11.93 6.97 -8.63
N ALA A 180 12.90 6.70 -7.75
CA ALA A 180 13.55 5.41 -7.53
C ALA A 180 13.23 4.84 -6.14
N GLY A 181 12.03 5.12 -5.63
CA GLY A 181 11.45 4.34 -4.53
C GLY A 181 11.09 2.91 -4.96
N PRO A 182 10.53 2.05 -4.08
CA PRO A 182 10.25 0.66 -4.40
C PRO A 182 9.39 0.44 -5.67
N ALA A 183 8.41 1.33 -5.93
CA ALA A 183 7.60 1.27 -7.15
C ALA A 183 8.41 1.60 -8.42
N GLY A 184 9.15 2.71 -8.40
CA GLY A 184 9.91 3.17 -9.57
C GLY A 184 11.15 2.32 -9.85
N PHE A 185 11.81 1.81 -8.81
CA PHE A 185 12.90 0.84 -8.95
C PHE A 185 12.40 -0.45 -9.60
N CYS A 186 11.28 -1.00 -9.10
CA CYS A 186 10.64 -2.18 -9.70
C CYS A 186 10.22 -1.93 -11.16
N ALA A 187 9.64 -0.75 -11.45
CA ALA A 187 9.27 -0.37 -12.80
C ALA A 187 10.50 -0.27 -13.73
N SER A 188 11.63 0.22 -13.23
CA SER A 188 12.90 0.31 -13.97
C SER A 188 13.42 -1.09 -14.32
N LEU A 189 13.40 -2.03 -13.35
CA LEU A 189 13.76 -3.43 -13.60
C LEU A 189 12.86 -4.08 -14.65
N ARG A 190 11.54 -3.79 -14.61
CA ARG A 190 10.58 -4.30 -15.60
C ARG A 190 10.78 -3.68 -16.98
N ALA A 191 11.06 -2.38 -17.06
CA ALA A 191 11.36 -1.68 -18.31
C ALA A 191 12.63 -2.26 -18.98
N MET A 192 13.65 -2.53 -18.17
CA MET A 192 14.89 -3.20 -18.60
C MET A 192 14.63 -4.63 -19.08
N GLU A 193 13.88 -5.44 -18.33
CA GLU A 193 13.48 -6.80 -18.73
C GLU A 193 12.79 -6.82 -20.11
N LYS A 194 12.01 -5.77 -20.40
CA LYS A 194 11.27 -5.60 -21.65
C LYS A 194 12.04 -4.82 -22.72
N LYS A 195 13.28 -4.43 -22.46
CA LYS A 195 14.17 -3.72 -23.39
C LYS A 195 13.56 -2.41 -23.93
N LEU A 196 12.80 -1.69 -23.10
CA LEU A 196 12.28 -0.37 -23.46
C LEU A 196 13.40 0.66 -23.54
N LYS A 197 13.23 1.70 -24.36
CA LYS A 197 14.03 2.92 -24.26
C LYS A 197 13.49 3.76 -23.12
N TYR A 198 14.03 3.56 -21.91
CA TYR A 198 13.56 4.26 -20.73
C TYR A 198 14.66 5.08 -20.05
N LYS A 199 14.24 6.08 -19.28
CA LYS A 199 15.10 6.77 -18.32
C LYS A 199 14.39 6.88 -16.98
N THR A 200 15.10 6.54 -15.90
CA THR A 200 14.64 6.73 -14.53
C THR A 200 15.39 7.89 -13.90
N VAL A 201 14.66 8.84 -13.30
CA VAL A 201 15.22 10.00 -12.61
C VAL A 201 14.82 9.99 -11.14
N GLU A 202 15.77 10.27 -10.25
CA GLU A 202 15.58 10.33 -8.81
C GLU A 202 16.20 11.60 -8.26
N GLN A 203 15.45 12.34 -7.45
CA GLN A 203 15.87 13.63 -6.90
C GLN A 203 16.94 13.50 -5.80
N GLU A 204 16.96 12.39 -5.08
CA GLU A 204 17.90 12.10 -3.99
C GLU A 204 18.67 10.81 -4.29
N SER A 205 18.37 9.74 -3.56
CA SER A 205 19.06 8.45 -3.59
C SER A 205 18.06 7.31 -3.69
N LEU A 206 18.56 6.12 -4.01
CA LEU A 206 17.78 4.89 -4.11
C LEU A 206 16.95 4.62 -2.85
N GLY A 207 15.71 4.14 -3.03
CA GLY A 207 14.83 3.71 -1.94
C GLY A 207 13.77 4.73 -1.52
N GLY A 208 13.85 5.98 -1.99
CA GLY A 208 12.81 7.02 -1.80
C GLY A 208 12.42 7.20 -0.33
N THR A 209 11.15 6.92 0.01
CA THR A 209 10.67 6.99 1.41
C THR A 209 11.53 6.20 2.39
N VAL A 210 12.08 5.04 2.00
CA VAL A 210 12.93 4.22 2.89
C VAL A 210 14.23 4.94 3.21
N PHE A 211 14.85 5.60 2.23
CA PHE A 211 16.08 6.37 2.40
C PHE A 211 15.92 7.48 3.46
N GLN A 212 14.72 8.07 3.55
CA GLN A 212 14.41 9.15 4.48
C GLN A 212 13.99 8.68 5.89
N PHE A 213 13.96 7.37 6.18
CA PHE A 213 13.69 6.90 7.54
C PHE A 213 14.81 7.29 8.52
N PRO A 214 14.51 7.46 9.83
CA PRO A 214 15.54 7.58 10.86
C PRO A 214 16.48 6.36 10.88
N ARG A 215 17.68 6.54 11.42
CA ARG A 215 18.65 5.45 11.60
C ARG A 215 18.06 4.31 12.44
N GLY A 216 18.32 3.08 12.02
CA GLY A 216 17.89 1.87 12.73
C GLY A 216 16.37 1.65 12.75
N LYS A 217 15.59 2.40 11.97
CA LYS A 217 14.14 2.19 11.89
C LYS A 217 13.85 0.77 11.41
N LEU A 218 13.01 0.06 12.17
CA LEU A 218 12.41 -1.19 11.75
C LEU A 218 11.48 -0.97 10.55
N VAL A 219 11.63 -1.83 9.55
CA VAL A 219 10.87 -1.83 8.31
C VAL A 219 10.23 -3.20 8.16
N MET A 220 8.89 -3.18 8.08
CA MET A 220 8.09 -4.36 7.86
C MET A 220 7.52 -4.36 6.44
N THR A 221 7.55 -5.51 5.79
CA THR A 221 6.91 -5.74 4.50
C THR A 221 6.56 -7.20 4.36
N ALA A 222 5.83 -7.57 3.32
CA ALA A 222 5.58 -8.97 2.99
C ALA A 222 6.44 -9.42 1.80
N PRO A 223 6.67 -10.73 1.64
CA PRO A 223 7.37 -11.29 0.48
C PRO A 223 6.76 -10.82 -0.84
N VAL A 224 7.63 -10.57 -1.82
CA VAL A 224 7.25 -10.02 -3.12
C VAL A 224 8.22 -10.49 -4.21
N LYS A 225 7.71 -10.61 -5.43
CA LYS A 225 8.51 -10.93 -6.60
C LYS A 225 8.99 -9.65 -7.28
N LEU A 226 10.30 -9.51 -7.44
CA LEU A 226 10.92 -8.45 -8.23
C LEU A 226 11.15 -8.92 -9.68
N PRO A 227 10.91 -8.07 -10.69
CA PRO A 227 11.36 -8.32 -12.06
C PRO A 227 12.87 -8.55 -12.10
N VAL A 228 13.34 -9.44 -12.97
CA VAL A 228 14.75 -9.86 -13.12
C VAL A 228 15.36 -10.62 -11.93
N VAL A 229 15.03 -10.26 -10.68
CA VAL A 229 15.64 -10.82 -9.46
C VAL A 229 14.93 -12.07 -8.95
N GLY A 230 13.60 -12.15 -9.07
CA GLY A 230 12.81 -13.28 -8.56
C GLY A 230 12.14 -13.01 -7.21
N GLU A 231 11.87 -14.08 -6.44
CA GLU A 231 11.17 -13.99 -5.17
C GLU A 231 12.07 -13.45 -4.05
N VAL A 232 11.62 -12.42 -3.35
CA VAL A 232 12.32 -11.76 -2.26
C VAL A 232 11.49 -11.87 -0.99
N LYS A 233 12.09 -12.45 0.06
CA LYS A 233 11.42 -12.72 1.33
C LYS A 233 11.91 -11.75 2.40
N PHE A 234 11.35 -10.55 2.38
CA PHE A 234 11.44 -9.62 3.51
C PHE A 234 10.16 -9.66 4.32
N THR A 235 10.28 -9.92 5.62
CA THR A 235 9.19 -9.81 6.60
C THR A 235 9.45 -8.62 7.53
N GLU A 236 10.59 -8.65 8.21
CA GLU A 236 11.06 -7.58 9.11
C GLU A 236 12.56 -7.37 8.88
N THR A 237 12.98 -6.12 8.74
CA THR A 237 14.37 -5.72 8.48
C THR A 237 14.63 -4.30 9.01
N THR A 238 15.85 -3.80 8.94
CA THR A 238 16.17 -2.39 9.21
C THR A 238 16.24 -1.59 7.90
N LYS A 239 16.12 -0.26 8.02
CA LYS A 239 16.35 0.69 6.93
C LYS A 239 17.64 0.37 6.16
N GLU A 240 18.75 0.24 6.87
CA GLU A 240 20.09 0.11 6.30
C GLU A 240 20.22 -1.18 5.49
N LYS A 241 19.83 -2.32 6.08
CA LYS A 241 19.83 -3.62 5.39
C LYS A 241 18.94 -3.63 4.15
N LEU A 242 17.80 -2.93 4.21
CA LEU A 242 16.91 -2.83 3.06
C LEU A 242 17.53 -1.97 1.94
N LEU A 243 18.24 -0.89 2.28
CA LEU A 243 18.94 -0.06 1.29
C LEU A 243 20.14 -0.79 0.68
N GLU A 244 20.93 -1.50 1.49
CA GLU A 244 22.01 -2.38 1.03
C GLU A 244 21.48 -3.39 0.01
N PHE A 245 20.35 -4.04 0.31
CA PHE A 245 19.71 -4.94 -0.64
C PHE A 245 19.35 -4.25 -1.97
N TRP A 246 18.78 -3.03 -1.93
CA TRP A 246 18.43 -2.31 -3.16
C TRP A 246 19.67 -1.95 -3.99
N GLN A 247 20.74 -1.51 -3.33
CA GLN A 247 22.02 -1.18 -3.98
C GLN A 247 22.67 -2.43 -4.60
N ASP A 248 22.64 -3.55 -3.89
CA ASP A 248 23.08 -4.86 -4.39
C ASP A 248 22.35 -5.26 -5.67
N VAL A 249 21.03 -5.08 -5.69
CA VAL A 249 20.20 -5.37 -6.87
C VAL A 249 20.53 -4.42 -8.01
N GLU A 250 20.69 -3.13 -7.73
CA GLU A 250 21.08 -2.14 -8.74
C GLU A 250 22.41 -2.53 -9.41
N GLN A 251 23.43 -2.84 -8.60
CA GLN A 251 24.75 -3.23 -9.08
C GLN A 251 24.71 -4.53 -9.90
N LYS A 252 24.00 -5.55 -9.41
CA LYS A 252 23.92 -6.87 -10.08
C LYS A 252 23.14 -6.82 -11.39
N THR A 253 22.11 -5.99 -11.45
CA THR A 253 21.24 -5.89 -12.64
C THR A 253 21.73 -4.87 -13.66
N GLY A 254 22.52 -3.88 -13.24
CA GLY A 254 22.98 -2.79 -14.10
C GLY A 254 21.87 -1.82 -14.50
N VAL A 255 20.74 -1.83 -13.80
CA VAL A 255 19.62 -0.89 -14.02
C VAL A 255 20.14 0.55 -13.92
N GLN A 256 19.77 1.40 -14.87
CA GLN A 256 20.32 2.75 -14.98
C GLN A 256 19.37 3.76 -14.34
N ILE A 257 19.84 4.46 -13.31
CA ILE A 257 19.07 5.47 -12.58
C ILE A 257 19.90 6.77 -12.52
N SER A 258 19.28 7.88 -12.92
CA SER A 258 19.90 9.21 -12.83
C SER A 258 19.55 9.85 -11.50
N TYR A 259 20.49 9.79 -10.55
CA TYR A 259 20.37 10.38 -9.22
C TYR A 259 20.58 11.90 -9.23
N HIS A 260 20.15 12.57 -8.15
CA HIS A 260 20.18 14.01 -8.00
C HIS A 260 19.54 14.78 -9.17
N GLU A 261 18.53 14.17 -9.79
CA GLU A 261 17.81 14.69 -10.95
C GLU A 261 16.32 14.81 -10.62
N ARG A 262 15.88 16.03 -10.32
CA ARG A 262 14.51 16.35 -9.93
C ARG A 262 13.72 16.80 -11.16
N VAL A 263 12.58 16.16 -11.39
CA VAL A 263 11.58 16.63 -12.35
C VAL A 263 10.94 17.92 -11.84
N GLU A 264 10.93 18.94 -12.69
CA GLU A 264 10.34 20.26 -12.42
C GLU A 264 8.99 20.42 -13.11
N LYS A 265 8.87 19.93 -14.35
CA LYS A 265 7.68 20.16 -15.18
C LYS A 265 7.47 19.03 -16.18
N ILE A 266 6.22 18.68 -16.43
CA ILE A 266 5.78 17.79 -17.51
C ILE A 266 4.81 18.57 -18.38
N THR A 267 5.06 18.61 -19.68
CA THR A 267 4.20 19.29 -20.66
C THR A 267 3.90 18.37 -21.83
N ALA A 268 2.64 18.33 -22.28
CA ALA A 268 2.28 17.63 -23.51
C ALA A 268 3.04 18.24 -24.69
N ASN A 269 3.62 17.40 -25.54
CA ASN A 269 4.36 17.85 -26.71
C ASN A 269 3.46 17.80 -27.95
N PRO A 270 3.44 18.85 -28.81
CA PRO A 270 2.64 18.86 -30.04
C PRO A 270 2.92 17.72 -31.03
N ALA A 271 4.12 17.16 -31.03
CA ALA A 271 4.51 16.00 -31.84
C ALA A 271 4.04 14.65 -31.25
N GLY A 272 3.38 14.66 -30.09
CA GLY A 272 2.93 13.49 -29.35
C GLY A 272 3.78 13.23 -28.10
N GLY A 273 3.20 12.56 -27.10
CA GLY A 273 3.90 12.29 -25.83
C GLY A 273 4.12 13.56 -24.98
N TYR A 274 5.25 13.60 -24.27
CA TYR A 274 5.54 14.55 -23.21
C TYR A 274 6.99 15.03 -23.24
N ASP A 275 7.18 16.32 -22.97
CA ASP A 275 8.47 16.89 -22.57
C ASP A 275 8.53 16.96 -21.04
N VAL A 276 9.57 16.34 -20.49
CA VAL A 276 9.83 16.30 -19.04
C VAL A 276 11.08 17.12 -18.76
N LYS A 277 10.89 18.28 -18.14
CA LYS A 277 11.98 19.15 -17.70
C LYS A 277 12.47 18.71 -16.31
N THR A 278 13.77 18.54 -16.18
CA THR A 278 14.46 18.32 -14.91
C THR A 278 15.36 19.51 -14.57
N ASN A 279 15.96 19.49 -13.38
CA ASN A 279 17.02 20.45 -13.01
C ASN A 279 18.34 20.24 -13.77
N LYS A 280 18.46 19.20 -14.61
CA LYS A 280 19.67 18.88 -15.39
C LYS A 280 19.45 18.99 -16.89
N ASP A 281 18.28 18.58 -17.39
CA ASP A 281 18.04 18.39 -18.82
C ASP A 281 16.52 18.41 -19.15
N THR A 282 16.16 18.22 -20.41
CA THR A 282 14.78 18.01 -20.86
C THR A 282 14.67 16.77 -21.75
N TYR A 283 13.73 15.89 -21.42
CA TYR A 283 13.54 14.63 -22.14
C TYR A 283 12.20 14.59 -22.86
N HIS A 284 12.24 14.16 -24.12
CA HIS A 284 11.05 13.85 -24.89
C HIS A 284 10.72 12.35 -24.76
N THR A 285 9.51 12.03 -24.31
CA THR A 285 9.07 10.65 -24.04
C THR A 285 7.62 10.41 -24.44
N ARG A 286 7.28 9.17 -24.83
CA ARG A 286 5.90 8.81 -25.14
C ARG A 286 5.02 8.78 -23.90
N MET A 287 5.53 8.24 -22.80
CA MET A 287 4.77 8.01 -21.57
C MET A 287 5.59 8.38 -20.34
N VAL A 288 4.89 8.72 -19.26
CA VAL A 288 5.51 9.03 -17.97
C VAL A 288 4.91 8.16 -16.87
N LEU A 289 5.74 7.55 -16.05
CA LEU A 289 5.34 6.88 -14.83
C LEU A 289 5.77 7.70 -13.61
N LEU A 290 4.79 8.21 -12.86
CA LEU A 290 5.01 8.93 -11.61
C LEU A 290 5.04 7.93 -10.45
N ALA A 291 6.24 7.68 -9.92
CA ALA A 291 6.51 6.82 -8.77
C ALA A 291 7.10 7.64 -7.58
N ILE A 292 6.64 8.89 -7.44
CA ILE A 292 7.20 9.92 -6.53
C ILE A 292 6.85 9.73 -5.04
N GLY A 293 5.96 8.79 -4.72
CA GLY A 293 5.46 8.60 -3.35
C GLY A 293 4.72 9.83 -2.82
N ARG A 294 4.60 9.96 -1.49
CA ARG A 294 3.96 11.13 -0.85
C ARG A 294 4.82 11.86 0.18
N ARG A 295 5.97 11.30 0.56
CA ARG A 295 6.80 11.82 1.66
C ARG A 295 7.54 13.12 1.34
N GLY A 296 7.68 13.46 0.07
CA GLY A 296 8.37 14.67 -0.38
C GLY A 296 7.73 15.97 0.12
N THR A 297 6.40 16.01 0.24
CA THR A 297 5.64 17.20 0.61
C THR A 297 4.85 16.94 1.89
N PRO A 298 5.32 17.42 3.06
CA PRO A 298 4.62 17.18 4.30
C PRO A 298 3.30 17.96 4.34
N ARG A 299 2.30 17.39 5.03
CA ARG A 299 1.11 18.15 5.43
C ARG A 299 1.53 19.17 6.49
N LYS A 300 1.52 20.45 6.11
CA LYS A 300 1.80 21.58 7.00
C LYS A 300 0.76 21.67 8.13
N LEU A 301 1.16 22.22 9.28
CA LEU A 301 0.29 22.34 10.45
C LEU A 301 -0.78 23.41 10.25
N GLY A 302 -0.52 24.43 9.43
CA GLY A 302 -1.42 25.55 9.17
C GLY A 302 -1.61 26.46 10.38
N VAL A 303 -0.63 26.51 11.29
CA VAL A 303 -0.69 27.30 12.53
C VAL A 303 0.43 28.35 12.59
N PRO A 304 0.21 29.48 13.29
CA PRO A 304 1.27 30.47 13.50
C PRO A 304 2.50 29.85 14.16
N GLY A 305 3.68 30.11 13.60
CA GLY A 305 4.95 29.58 14.09
C GLY A 305 5.35 28.22 13.53
N GLU A 306 4.60 27.66 12.56
CA GLU A 306 4.94 26.39 11.92
C GLU A 306 6.23 26.40 11.08
N ASP A 307 6.74 27.59 10.76
CA ASP A 307 7.99 27.81 10.01
C ASP A 307 9.19 28.12 10.93
N LEU A 308 9.01 28.07 12.26
CA LEU A 308 10.12 28.21 13.21
C LEU A 308 11.13 27.06 13.02
N SER A 309 12.42 27.34 13.17
CA SER A 309 13.51 26.37 12.97
C SER A 309 13.43 25.11 13.83
N LYS A 310 12.75 25.19 14.99
CA LYS A 310 12.51 24.05 15.89
C LYS A 310 11.39 23.11 15.41
N ILE A 311 10.64 23.49 14.38
CA ILE A 311 9.55 22.68 13.83
C ILE A 311 10.11 21.88 12.65
N THR A 312 10.11 20.56 12.80
CA THR A 312 10.46 19.63 11.73
C THR A 312 9.26 18.73 11.39
N TYR A 313 9.06 18.52 10.10
CA TYR A 313 8.03 17.61 9.56
C TYR A 313 8.56 16.19 9.34
N ARG A 314 9.80 15.94 9.76
CA ARG A 314 10.46 14.64 9.71
C ARG A 314 11.12 14.40 11.04
N LEU A 315 11.12 13.16 11.50
CA LEU A 315 11.99 12.77 12.60
C LEU A 315 13.42 12.76 12.08
N ILE A 316 14.21 13.75 12.52
CA ILE A 316 15.62 13.91 12.17
C ILE A 316 16.42 13.20 13.26
N ASP A 317 17.43 12.43 12.84
CA ASP A 317 18.35 11.80 13.77
C ASP A 317 19.15 12.88 14.54
N PRO A 318 19.43 12.69 15.84
CA PRO A 318 20.34 13.58 16.56
C PRO A 318 21.73 13.52 15.92
N GLU A 319 22.38 14.69 15.79
CA GLU A 319 23.78 14.80 15.38
C GLU A 319 24.73 14.09 16.36
#